data_AF-A0A0K2RSG0-F1
#
_entry.id   AF-A0A0K2RSG0-F1
#
_cell.length_a   1.000
_cell.length_b   1.000
_cell.length_c   1.000
_cell.angle_alpha   90.00
_cell.angle_beta   90.00
_cell.angle_gamma   90.00
#
_symmetry.space_group_name_H-M   'P 1'
#
loop_
_entity.id
_entity.type
_entity.pdbx_description
1 polymer ?
#
loop_
_entity_poly.entity_id
_entity_poly.type
_entity_poly.pdbx_seq_one_letter_code
_entity_poly.pdbx_strand_id
1 'polypeptide(L)' 'MGREDVSLLEVPAMAISSTDCRARVGAGNPVWYLVPDGVVQYIAKYKLYSGKPGMGEPCML' A
#
# COMPACT_ATOMS: atom_id res chain seq x y z
N MET A 1 -29.86 5.22 21.27
CA MET A 1 -29.38 3.86 20.96
C MET A 1 -27.87 3.91 21.06
N GLY A 2 -27.35 3.60 22.25
CA GLY A 2 -25.99 3.92 22.68
C GLY A 2 -24.95 3.00 22.05
N ARG A 3 -23.81 3.57 21.67
CA ARG A 3 -22.60 2.87 21.24
C ARG A 3 -21.93 2.24 22.46
N GLU A 4 -22.53 1.20 23.05
CA GLU A 4 -21.98 0.55 24.26
C GLU A 4 -20.93 -0.53 23.89
N ASP A 5 -20.89 -0.98 22.64
CA ASP A 5 -19.97 -2.04 22.15
C ASP A 5 -18.86 -1.53 21.20
N VAL A 6 -18.54 -0.24 21.21
CA VAL A 6 -17.46 0.31 20.36
C VAL A 6 -16.43 1.02 21.21
N SER A 7 -15.19 0.51 21.20
CA SER A 7 -14.04 1.17 21.81
C SER A 7 -13.27 1.96 20.75
N LEU A 8 -12.96 3.22 21.07
CA LEU A 8 -12.08 4.04 20.25
C LEU A 8 -10.64 3.79 20.70
N LEU A 9 -9.78 3.45 19.74
CA LEU A 9 -8.36 3.36 19.95
C LEU A 9 -7.68 4.34 19.01
N GLU A 10 -7.00 5.33 19.58
CA GLU A 10 -6.18 6.24 18.80
C GLU A 10 -4.90 5.52 18.37
N VAL A 11 -4.63 5.55 17.07
CA VAL A 11 -3.42 4.95 16.48
C VAL A 11 -2.57 6.07 15.89
N PRO A 12 -1.41 6.40 16.49
CA PRO A 12 -0.45 7.29 15.88
C PRO A 12 0.04 6.70 14.54
N ALA A 13 0.23 7.55 13.53
CA ALA A 13 0.57 7.20 12.13
C ALA A 13 -0.62 6.86 11.18
N MET A 14 -1.82 7.38 11.48
CA MET A 14 -3.00 7.33 10.60
C MET A 14 -2.85 8.01 9.22
N ALA A 15 -1.65 8.47 8.86
CA ALA A 15 -1.36 9.09 7.56
C ALA A 15 -1.08 8.06 6.46
N ILE A 16 -0.79 6.79 6.79
CA ILE A 16 -0.55 5.73 5.80
C ILE A 16 -1.89 5.06 5.47
N SER A 17 -2.23 4.99 4.18
CA SER A 17 -3.45 4.32 3.72
C SER A 17 -3.16 3.31 2.60
N SER A 18 -3.89 2.21 2.58
CA SER A 18 -3.75 1.22 1.50
C SER A 18 -4.13 1.79 0.13
N THR A 19 -5.00 2.80 0.08
CA THR A 19 -5.35 3.50 -1.17
C THR A 19 -4.15 4.24 -1.74
N ASP A 20 -3.40 4.96 -0.90
CA ASP A 20 -2.17 5.62 -1.33
C ASP A 20 -1.11 4.61 -1.77
N CYS A 21 -0.90 3.52 -1.01
CA CYS A 21 0.05 2.47 -1.42
C CYS A 21 -0.25 1.90 -2.81
N ARG A 22 -1.52 1.60 -3.11
CA ARG A 22 -1.91 1.08 -4.44
C ARG A 22 -1.71 2.12 -5.54
N ALA A 23 -2.06 3.38 -5.28
CA ALA A 23 -1.88 4.47 -6.24
C ALA A 23 -0.40 4.68 -6.58
N ARG A 24 0.48 4.65 -5.57
CA ARG A 24 1.94 4.74 -5.75
C ARG A 24 2.49 3.61 -6.60
N VAL A 25 2.11 2.36 -6.30
CA VAL A 25 2.54 1.19 -7.09
C VAL A 25 2.04 1.30 -8.53
N GLY A 26 0.80 1.71 -8.74
CA GLY A 26 0.25 1.95 -10.08
C GLY A 26 0.97 3.06 -10.86
N ALA A 27 1.53 4.04 -10.15
CA ALA A 27 2.34 5.12 -10.71
C ALA A 27 3.84 4.79 -10.82
N GLY A 28 4.27 3.57 -10.46
CA GLY A 28 5.68 3.17 -10.47
C GLY A 28 6.52 3.77 -9.33
N ASN A 29 5.88 4.36 -8.31
CA ASN A 29 6.57 4.96 -7.16
C ASN A 29 6.86 3.89 -6.08
N PRO A 30 8.02 3.98 -5.40
CA PRO A 30 8.35 3.04 -4.33
C PRO A 30 7.43 3.21 -3.13
N VAL A 31 7.16 2.11 -2.42
CA VAL A 31 6.35 2.05 -1.19
C VAL A 31 7.17 1.59 0.03
N TRP A 32 8.50 1.71 -0.03
CA TRP A 32 9.39 1.46 1.10
C TRP A 32 8.98 2.28 2.31
N TYR A 33 9.06 1.68 3.49
CA TYR A 33 8.64 2.26 4.77
C TYR A 33 7.13 2.56 4.92
N LEU A 34 6.34 2.44 3.84
CA LEU A 34 4.87 2.42 3.92
C LEU A 34 4.34 1.01 4.19
N VAL A 35 5.06 -0.01 3.72
CA VAL A 35 4.75 -1.42 3.94
C VAL A 35 6.02 -2.21 4.29
N PRO A 36 5.91 -3.37 4.98
CA PRO A 36 7.04 -4.24 5.26
C PRO A 36 7.72 -4.75 3.98
N ASP A 37 9.02 -5.03 4.06
CA ASP A 37 9.83 -5.48 2.91
C ASP A 37 9.26 -6.72 2.19
N GLY A 38 8.83 -7.74 2.94
CA GLY A 38 8.20 -8.93 2.36
C GLY A 38 6.92 -8.61 1.54
N VAL A 39 6.20 -7.54 1.89
CA VAL A 39 5.05 -7.07 1.12
C VAL A 39 5.50 -6.37 -0.16
N VAL A 40 6.56 -5.58 -0.12
CA VAL A 40 7.17 -4.96 -1.32
C VAL A 40 7.57 -6.05 -2.32
N GLN A 41 8.28 -7.07 -1.84
CA GLN A 41 8.69 -8.21 -2.66
C GLN A 41 7.48 -8.98 -3.23
N TYR A 42 6.42 -9.15 -2.44
CA TYR A 42 5.21 -9.83 -2.89
C TYR A 42 4.49 -9.06 -4.00
N ILE A 43 4.31 -7.74 -3.84
CA ILE A 43 3.71 -6.89 -4.86
C ILE A 43 4.49 -6.99 -6.17
N ALA A 44 5.83 -6.95 -6.10
CA ALA A 44 6.70 -7.08 -7.28
C ALA A 44 6.58 -8.47 -7.94
N LYS A 45 6.66 -9.54 -7.14
CA LYS A 45 6.58 -10.93 -7.62
C LYS A 45 5.29 -11.22 -8.37
N TYR A 46 4.16 -10.69 -7.89
CA TYR A 46 2.84 -10.97 -8.44
C TYR A 46 2.26 -9.82 -9.29
N LYS A 47 3.03 -8.75 -9.50
CA LYS A 47 2.63 -7.57 -10.28
C LYS A 47 1.29 -6.99 -9.82
N LEU A 48 1.11 -6.88 -8.50
CA LEU A 48 -0.12 -6.34 -7.94
C LEU A 48 -0.18 -4.83 -8.19
N TYR A 49 -1.36 -4.32 -8.52
CA TYR A 49 -1.66 -2.89 -8.66
C TYR A 49 -0.90 -2.13 -9.79
N SER A 50 -0.05 -2.80 -10.56
CA SER A 50 0.50 -2.26 -11.80
C SER A 50 -0.60 -2.23 -12.87
N GLY A 51 -1.08 -1.04 -13.22
CA GLY A 51 -2.14 -0.85 -14.21
C GLY A 51 -1.68 -1.18 -15.62
N LYS A 52 -2.18 -2.28 -16.19
CA LYS A 52 -1.98 -2.79 -17.56
C LYS A 52 -0.51 -3.04 -17.99
N PRO A 53 -0.22 -4.14 -18.71
CA PRO A 53 1.09 -4.36 -19.32
C PRO A 53 1.26 -3.39 -20.49
N GLY A 54 1.83 -2.21 -20.23
CA GLY A 54 2.04 -1.20 -21.25
C GLY A 54 2.86 -0.04 -20.74
N MET A 55 4.18 -0.18 -20.88
CA MET A 55 5.17 0.90 -20.87
C MET A 55 5.50 1.49 -19.50
N GLY A 56 6.47 0.87 -18.83
CA GLY A 56 7.09 1.38 -17.62
C GLY A 56 7.92 0.26 -17.01
N GLU A 57 9.22 0.34 -17.18
CA GLU A 57 10.24 -0.56 -16.63
C GLU A 57 10.00 -0.90 -15.16
N PRO A 58 10.48 -2.07 -14.69
CA PRO A 58 10.19 -2.54 -13.34
C PRO A 58 10.65 -1.50 -12.31
N CYS A 59 9.84 -1.31 -11.26
CA CYS A 59 10.29 -0.74 -9.99
C CYS A 59 11.45 -1.62 -9.50
N MET A 60 12.67 -1.29 -9.93
CA MET A 60 13.86 -2.04 -9.54
C MET A 60 14.06 -1.84 -8.04
N LEU A 61 14.34 -2.97 -7.40
CA LEU A 61 14.83 -3.09 -6.03
C LEU A 61 16.06 -2.21 -5.82
#